data_AF-A0A0Q4U172-F1
#
_entry.id   AF-A0A0Q4U172-F1
#
_cell.length_a   1.000
_cell.length_b   1.000
_cell.length_c   1.000
_cell.angle_alpha   90.00
_cell.angle_beta   90.00
_cell.angle_gamma   90.00
#
_symmetry.space_group_name_H-M   'P 1'
#
loop_
_entity.id
_entity.type
_entity.pdbx_description
1 polymer ?
#
loop_
_entity_poly.entity_id
_entity_poly.type
_entity_poly.pdbx_seq_one_letter_code
_entity_poly.pdbx_strand_id
1 'polypeptide(L)'
;MALHLTKVAFGAASIDHLAERLKMRAQEGPVFLTTRYLPKRHEEVAGQGSLFWILKHQLIARSPILSFGEAEGGRCAIHIDPELVLVQALPRRAHQGWRYLEAADAPPDLGGAASGIDTMPPVLVGKLVELGLI
;
A
#
# COMPACT_ATOMS: atom_id res chain seq x y z
N MET A 1 -11.32 14.60 2.80
CA MET A 1 -10.35 13.77 2.04
C MET A 1 -10.37 12.38 2.65
N ALA A 2 -10.15 11.33 1.88
CA ALA A 2 -10.34 9.95 2.33
C ALA A 2 -9.31 9.54 3.40
N LEU A 3 -9.74 8.76 4.40
CA LEU A 3 -8.84 8.18 5.40
C LEU A 3 -8.13 6.95 4.83
N HIS A 4 -6.87 6.77 5.16
CA HIS A 4 -6.08 5.63 4.70
C HIS A 4 -5.59 4.75 5.86
N LEU A 5 -5.06 3.59 5.53
CA LEU A 5 -4.39 2.68 6.46
C LEU A 5 -2.94 2.48 6.05
N THR A 6 -2.05 2.21 7.01
CA THR A 6 -0.70 1.71 6.75
C THR A 6 -0.54 0.30 7.28
N LYS A 7 0.27 -0.51 6.59
CA LYS A 7 0.62 -1.86 7.02
C LYS A 7 2.00 -2.25 6.51
N VAL A 8 2.74 -2.99 7.34
CA VAL A 8 4.01 -3.59 6.91
C VAL A 8 3.76 -4.68 5.88
N ALA A 9 4.49 -4.61 4.76
CA ALA A 9 4.54 -5.65 3.73
C ALA A 9 5.37 -6.85 4.23
N PHE A 10 4.91 -7.49 5.30
CA PHE A 10 5.64 -8.57 5.97
C PHE A 10 5.98 -9.70 4.99
N GLY A 11 7.23 -10.18 5.04
CA GLY A 11 7.74 -11.23 4.17
C GLY A 11 8.00 -10.83 2.72
N ALA A 12 7.72 -9.58 2.31
CA ALA A 12 8.13 -9.08 1.01
C ALA A 12 9.57 -8.57 1.08
N ALA A 13 10.39 -8.95 0.09
CA ALA A 13 11.80 -8.56 0.00
C ALA A 13 12.00 -7.28 -0.84
N SER A 14 11.13 -7.09 -1.82
CA SER A 14 11.07 -5.97 -2.76
C SER A 14 9.62 -5.60 -3.06
N ILE A 15 9.44 -4.51 -3.81
CA ILE A 15 8.14 -4.07 -4.31
C ILE A 15 7.59 -5.11 -5.30
N ASP A 16 8.44 -5.60 -6.22
CA ASP A 16 8.06 -6.63 -7.20
C ASP A 16 7.57 -7.90 -6.53
N HIS A 17 8.27 -8.36 -5.51
CA HIS A 17 7.85 -9.55 -4.75
C HIS A 17 6.47 -9.31 -4.08
N LEU A 18 6.19 -8.10 -3.58
CA LEU A 18 4.85 -7.78 -3.07
C LEU A 18 3.81 -7.80 -4.19
N ALA A 19 4.11 -7.18 -5.34
CA ALA A 19 3.22 -7.12 -6.50
C ALA A 19 2.88 -8.51 -7.03
N GLU A 20 3.89 -9.35 -7.26
CA GLU A 20 3.74 -10.73 -7.69
C GLU A 20 2.90 -11.54 -6.71
N ARG A 21 3.14 -11.37 -5.40
CA ARG A 21 2.36 -12.06 -4.37
C ARG A 21 0.88 -11.67 -4.37
N LEU A 22 0.56 -10.39 -4.56
CA LEU A 22 -0.83 -9.94 -4.67
C LEU A 22 -1.47 -10.44 -5.98
N LYS A 23 -0.72 -10.40 -7.08
CA LYS A 23 -1.17 -10.91 -8.38
C LYS A 23 -1.46 -12.41 -8.37
N MET A 24 -0.61 -13.21 -7.73
CA MET A 24 -0.84 -14.65 -7.56
C MET A 24 -2.11 -14.91 -6.74
N ARG A 25 -2.31 -14.19 -5.62
CA ARG A 25 -3.56 -14.32 -4.84
C ARG A 25 -4.79 -13.92 -5.64
N ALA A 26 -4.68 -12.93 -6.52
CA ALA A 26 -5.78 -12.50 -7.38
C ALA A 26 -6.23 -13.59 -8.37
N GLN A 27 -5.36 -14.56 -8.70
CA GLN A 27 -5.72 -15.70 -9.55
C GLN A 27 -6.64 -16.69 -8.81
N GLU A 28 -6.55 -16.74 -7.48
CA GLU A 28 -7.37 -17.63 -6.64
C GLU A 28 -8.70 -16.97 -6.21
N GLY A 29 -8.83 -15.65 -6.39
CA GLY A 29 -10.05 -14.90 -6.08
C GLY A 29 -9.76 -13.48 -5.56
N PRO A 30 -10.77 -12.81 -4.97
CA PRO A 30 -10.60 -11.49 -4.41
C PRO A 30 -9.47 -11.43 -3.38
N VAL A 31 -8.60 -10.42 -3.47
CA VAL A 31 -7.49 -10.26 -2.53
C VAL A 31 -7.95 -9.54 -1.28
N PHE A 32 -7.70 -10.15 -0.13
CA PHE A 32 -7.99 -9.54 1.16
C PHE A 32 -6.92 -9.85 2.21
N LEU A 33 -6.90 -9.01 3.24
CA LEU A 33 -6.14 -9.24 4.45
C LEU A 33 -7.08 -9.53 5.61
N THR A 34 -6.67 -10.43 6.51
CA THR A 34 -7.46 -10.69 7.70
C THR A 34 -6.97 -9.89 8.90
N THR A 35 -7.90 -9.28 9.63
CA THR A 35 -7.65 -8.61 10.91
C THR A 35 -8.50 -9.25 12.00
N ARG A 36 -8.05 -9.12 13.25
CA ARG A 36 -8.80 -9.64 14.41
C ARG A 36 -10.06 -8.81 14.69
N TYR A 37 -9.99 -7.51 14.46
CA TYR A 37 -11.07 -6.57 14.70
C TYR A 37 -11.25 -5.66 13.48
N LEU A 38 -12.50 -5.28 13.24
CA LEU A 38 -12.88 -4.28 12.25
C LEU A 38 -12.31 -2.91 12.68
N PRO A 39 -11.69 -2.14 11.76
CA PRO A 39 -11.28 -0.79 12.09
C PRO A 39 -12.46 0.08 12.53
N LYS A 40 -12.30 0.83 13.62
CA LYS A 40 -13.36 1.70 14.15
C LYS A 40 -13.87 2.72 13.13
N ARG A 41 -12.97 3.23 12.27
CA ARG A 41 -13.25 4.23 11.23
C ARG A 41 -13.30 3.58 9.84
N HIS A 42 -13.71 2.32 9.74
CA HIS A 42 -13.72 1.59 8.45
C HIS A 42 -14.62 2.26 7.41
N GLU A 43 -15.73 2.88 7.81
CA GLU A 43 -16.65 3.59 6.91
C GLU A 43 -15.98 4.79 6.20
N GLU A 44 -15.02 5.45 6.85
CA GLU A 44 -14.24 6.56 6.26
C GLU A 44 -13.19 6.06 5.25
N VAL A 45 -12.90 4.76 5.25
CA VAL A 45 -11.87 4.11 4.43
C VAL A 45 -12.49 3.26 3.30
N ALA A 46 -13.66 2.65 3.53
CA ALA A 46 -14.28 1.71 2.61
C ALA A 46 -14.59 2.38 1.26
N GLY A 47 -14.03 1.86 0.17
CA GLY A 47 -14.25 2.35 -1.20
C GLY A 47 -13.65 3.72 -1.51
N GLN A 48 -12.99 4.35 -0.53
CA GLN A 48 -12.45 5.72 -0.66
C GLN A 48 -10.97 5.79 -0.32
N GLY A 49 -10.54 4.98 0.64
CA GLY A 49 -9.20 4.94 1.18
C GLY A 49 -8.27 3.96 0.46
N SER A 50 -7.07 3.83 1.02
CA SER A 50 -6.07 2.89 0.51
C SER A 50 -5.26 2.32 1.66
N LEU A 51 -4.71 1.13 1.44
CA LEU A 51 -3.73 0.50 2.29
C LEU A 51 -2.34 0.82 1.75
N PHE A 52 -1.59 1.64 2.46
CA PHE A 52 -0.21 1.95 2.15
C PHE A 52 0.75 0.93 2.77
N TRP A 53 1.67 0.46 1.96
CA TRP A 53 2.62 -0.58 2.30
C TRP A 53 3.91 -0.01 2.82
N ILE A 54 4.30 -0.45 4.02
CA ILE A 54 5.61 -0.15 4.60
C ILE A 54 6.57 -1.28 4.23
N LEU A 55 7.63 -0.94 3.51
CA LEU A 55 8.75 -1.83 3.20
C LEU A 55 10.05 -1.11 3.58
N LYS A 56 10.96 -1.81 4.27
CA LYS A 56 12.26 -1.24 4.72
C LYS A 56 12.14 0.15 5.38
N HIS A 57 11.13 0.33 6.24
CA HIS A 57 10.81 1.59 6.94
C HIS A 57 10.40 2.78 6.03
N GLN A 58 9.83 2.49 4.86
CA GLN A 58 9.30 3.50 3.94
C GLN A 58 7.91 3.10 3.43
N LEU A 59 7.02 4.06 3.24
CA LEU A 59 5.84 3.90 2.40
C LEU A 59 6.30 3.92 0.94
N ILE A 60 5.93 2.88 0.19
CA ILE A 60 6.48 2.63 -1.16
C ILE A 60 5.39 2.43 -2.22
N ALA A 61 4.22 1.93 -1.81
CA ALA A 61 3.10 1.66 -2.69
C ALA A 61 1.81 1.67 -1.85
N ARG A 62 0.67 1.76 -2.54
CA ARG A 62 -0.65 1.60 -1.95
C ARG A 62 -1.50 0.64 -2.76
N SER A 63 -2.44 -0.02 -2.09
CA SER A 63 -3.55 -0.74 -2.70
C SER A 63 -4.86 -0.05 -2.31
N PRO A 64 -5.71 0.38 -3.25
CA PRO A 64 -7.07 0.81 -2.95
C PRO A 64 -7.80 -0.18 -2.04
N ILE A 65 -8.53 0.32 -1.03
CA ILE A 65 -9.38 -0.50 -0.17
C ILE A 65 -10.78 -0.48 -0.77
N LEU A 66 -11.25 -1.65 -1.19
CA LEU A 66 -12.53 -1.79 -1.88
C LEU A 66 -13.68 -1.86 -0.88
N SER A 67 -13.55 -2.73 0.12
CA SER A 67 -14.59 -2.97 1.12
C SER A 67 -14.02 -3.68 2.35
N PHE A 68 -14.86 -3.79 3.38
CA PHE A 68 -14.62 -4.64 4.54
C PHE A 68 -15.66 -5.75 4.57
N GLY A 69 -15.28 -6.93 5.05
CA GLY A 69 -16.15 -8.08 5.12
C GLY A 69 -15.79 -9.03 6.26
N GLU A 70 -16.44 -10.18 6.28
CA GLU A 70 -16.14 -11.26 7.23
C GLU A 70 -15.10 -12.22 6.64
N ALA A 71 -14.27 -12.78 7.50
CA ALA A 71 -13.32 -13.84 7.19
C ALA A 71 -13.47 -14.99 8.20
N GLU A 72 -12.98 -16.17 7.82
CA GLU A 72 -13.06 -17.37 8.66
C GLU A 72 -12.49 -17.16 10.07
N GLY A 73 -13.09 -17.85 11.04
CA GLY A 73 -12.66 -17.81 12.44
C GLY A 73 -13.03 -16.50 13.17
N GLY A 74 -14.12 -15.84 12.77
CA GLY A 74 -14.60 -14.60 13.40
C GLY A 74 -13.67 -13.41 13.15
N ARG A 75 -12.96 -13.42 12.01
CA ARG A 75 -12.03 -12.37 11.60
C ARG A 75 -12.72 -11.42 10.63
N CYS A 76 -12.10 -10.27 10.40
CA CYS A 76 -12.55 -9.31 9.39
C CYS A 76 -11.62 -9.37 8.17
N ALA A 77 -12.19 -9.29 6.98
CA ALA A 77 -11.48 -9.12 5.72
C ALA A 77 -11.38 -7.63 5.36
N ILE A 78 -10.20 -7.17 4.96
CA ILE A 78 -9.98 -5.90 4.27
C ILE A 78 -9.73 -6.24 2.82
N HIS A 79 -10.73 -6.03 1.96
CA HIS A 79 -10.60 -6.27 0.53
C HIS A 79 -9.82 -5.13 -0.12
N ILE A 80 -8.82 -5.49 -0.91
CA ILE A 80 -7.96 -4.54 -1.59
C ILE A 80 -7.87 -4.85 -3.07
N ASP A 81 -7.60 -3.83 -3.85
CA ASP A 81 -7.19 -4.02 -5.23
C ASP A 81 -5.81 -4.73 -5.27
N PRO A 82 -5.66 -5.81 -6.05
CA PRO A 82 -4.39 -6.51 -6.20
C PRO A 82 -3.32 -5.68 -6.93
N GLU A 83 -3.71 -4.67 -7.72
CA GLU A 83 -2.78 -3.80 -8.42
C GLU A 83 -2.16 -2.78 -7.47
N LEU A 84 -0.82 -2.78 -7.39
CA LEU A 84 -0.09 -1.81 -6.59
C LEU A 84 0.06 -0.49 -7.34
N VAL A 85 -0.29 0.60 -6.67
CA VAL A 85 0.02 1.95 -7.12
C VAL A 85 1.28 2.43 -6.39
N LEU A 86 2.35 2.72 -7.13
CA LEU A 86 3.59 3.24 -6.56
C LEU A 86 3.40 4.66 -6.05
N VAL A 87 4.02 4.98 -4.91
CA VAL A 87 3.94 6.32 -4.28
C VAL A 87 5.33 6.87 -4.00
N GLN A 88 5.43 8.19 -3.86
CA GLN A 88 6.69 8.81 -3.46
C GLN A 88 7.16 8.24 -2.12
N ALA A 89 8.40 7.77 -2.09
CA ALA A 89 8.93 7.08 -0.92
C ALA A 89 8.94 8.01 0.30
N LEU A 90 8.18 7.66 1.34
CA LEU A 90 8.07 8.46 2.56
C LEU A 90 8.54 7.66 3.78
N PRO A 91 9.49 8.16 4.59
CA PRO A 91 9.91 7.47 5.81
C PRO A 91 8.74 7.13 6.73
N ARG A 92 8.62 5.86 7.13
CA ARG A 92 7.59 5.39 8.05
C ARG A 92 8.07 4.18 8.83
N ARG A 93 8.06 4.29 10.16
CA ARG A 93 8.45 3.17 11.04
C ARG A 93 7.52 1.97 10.86
N ALA A 94 8.10 0.77 10.78
CA ALA A 94 7.35 -0.47 10.80
C ALA A 94 6.56 -0.60 12.12
N HIS A 95 5.39 -1.21 12.04
CA HIS A 95 4.52 -1.44 13.19
C HIS A 95 3.75 -2.75 13.03
N GLN A 96 3.18 -3.23 14.13
CA GLN A 96 2.34 -4.41 14.11
C GLN A 96 0.88 -4.02 13.85
N GLY A 97 0.24 -4.75 12.93
CA GLY A 97 -1.16 -4.55 12.59
C GLY A 97 -1.35 -3.50 11.50
N TRP A 98 -2.22 -2.53 11.78
CA TRP A 98 -2.51 -1.39 10.91
C TRP A 98 -2.62 -0.11 11.73
N ARG A 99 -2.40 1.03 11.07
CA ARG A 99 -2.54 2.37 11.64
C ARG A 99 -3.23 3.27 10.64
N TYR A 100 -4.03 4.21 11.12
CA TYR A 100 -4.59 5.25 10.27
C TYR A 100 -3.50 6.14 9.69
N LEU A 101 -3.79 6.66 8.51
CA LEU A 101 -3.00 7.64 7.79
C LEU A 101 -3.98 8.68 7.26
N GLU A 102 -3.86 9.90 7.76
CA GLU A 102 -4.68 11.01 7.30
C GLU A 102 -4.27 11.38 5.86
N ALA A 103 -5.21 11.86 5.06
CA ALA A 103 -4.95 12.18 3.65
C ALA A 103 -3.81 13.20 3.46
N ALA A 104 -3.66 14.14 4.39
CA ALA A 104 -2.59 15.16 4.35
C ALA A 104 -1.19 14.56 4.54
N ASP A 105 -1.09 13.38 5.17
CA ASP A 105 0.17 12.67 5.41
C ASP A 105 0.45 11.59 4.36
N ALA A 106 -0.48 11.37 3.43
CA ALA A 106 -0.35 10.35 2.40
C ALA A 106 0.58 10.82 1.28
N PRO A 107 1.63 10.05 0.93
CA PRO A 107 2.49 10.44 -0.19
C PRO A 107 1.72 10.37 -1.51
N PRO A 108 2.02 11.26 -2.48
CA PRO A 108 1.39 11.25 -3.78
C PRO A 108 1.85 10.05 -4.63
N ASP A 109 1.01 9.65 -5.58
CA ASP A 109 1.31 8.57 -6.53
C ASP A 109 2.45 8.98 -7.48
N LEU A 110 3.36 8.05 -7.78
CA LEU A 110 4.48 8.29 -8.69
C LEU A 110 4.05 8.43 -10.16
N GLY A 111 2.88 7.89 -10.54
CA GLY A 111 2.36 7.92 -11.91
C GLY A 111 1.22 8.93 -12.16
N GLY A 112 0.77 9.65 -11.13
CA GLY A 112 -0.41 10.54 -11.21
C GLY A 112 -0.11 11.97 -11.66
N ALA A 113 1.17 12.36 -11.75
CA ALA A 113 1.60 13.66 -12.24
C ALA A 113 2.70 13.46 -13.28
N ALA A 114 2.33 13.52 -14.55
CA ALA A 114 3.30 13.82 -15.61
C ALA A 114 3.94 15.17 -15.29
N SER A 115 5.14 15.19 -14.70
CA SER A 115 6.16 16.26 -14.70
C SER A 115 7.18 16.02 -13.57
N GLY A 116 8.35 15.49 -13.89
CA GLY A 116 9.45 15.44 -12.91
C GLY A 116 10.62 14.52 -13.27
N ILE A 117 10.44 13.65 -14.28
CA ILE A 117 11.51 12.77 -14.76
C ILE A 117 12.57 13.57 -15.58
N ASP A 118 12.18 14.69 -16.19
CA ASP A 118 13.11 15.55 -16.97
C ASP A 118 14.03 16.46 -16.14
N THR A 119 13.95 16.43 -14.81
CA THR A 119 14.76 17.30 -13.92
C THR A 119 15.46 16.57 -12.78
N MET A 120 15.66 15.25 -12.86
CA MET A 120 16.39 14.52 -11.83
C MET A 120 17.89 14.39 -12.13
N PRO A 121 18.78 14.79 -11.20
CA PRO A 121 20.21 14.54 -11.32
C PRO A 121 20.52 13.04 -11.47
N PRO A 122 21.52 12.65 -12.29
CA PRO A 122 21.86 11.24 -12.57
C PRO A 122 22.13 10.38 -11.32
N VAL A 123 22.56 11.02 -10.22
CA VAL A 123 22.79 10.37 -8.93
C VAL A 123 21.51 9.80 -8.30
N LEU A 124 20.35 10.43 -8.54
CA LEU A 124 19.06 9.93 -8.04
C LEU A 124 18.49 8.82 -8.93
N VAL A 125 18.74 8.89 -10.25
CA VAL A 125 18.40 7.80 -11.19
C VAL A 125 19.16 6.52 -10.81
N GLY A 126 20.44 6.62 -10.46
CA GLY A 126 21.23 5.48 -10.00
C GLY A 126 20.65 4.78 -8.78
N LYS A 127 20.09 5.53 -7.82
CA LYS A 127 19.44 4.96 -6.63
C LYS A 127 18.04 4.41 -6.90
N LEU A 128 17.34 4.93 -7.91
CA LEU A 128 16.02 4.43 -8.31
C LEU A 128 16.13 3.08 -9.06
N VAL A 129 17.17 2.90 -9.88
CA VAL A 129 17.52 1.62 -10.51
C VAL A 129 17.94 0.58 -9.47
N GLU A 130 18.70 0.98 -8.44
CA GLU A 130 19.09 0.09 -7.33
C GLU A 130 17.88 -0.37 -6.47
N LEU A 131 16.78 0.38 -6.52
CA LEU A 131 15.53 0.11 -5.78
C LEU A 131 14.41 -0.49 -6.63
N GLY A 132 14.63 -0.70 -7.94
CA GLY A 132 13.64 -1.30 -8.85
C GLY A 132 12.42 -0.42 -9.13
N LEU A 133 12.60 0.91 -9.14
CA LEU A 133 11.51 1.88 -9.30
C LEU A 133 11.40 2.46 -10.74
N ILE A 134 12.13 1.87 -11.68
CA ILE A 134 12.03 2.01 -13.15
C ILE A 134 12.65 0.78 -13.81
#